data_AF-A0A6B0R3D7-F1
#
_entry.id   AF-A0A6B0R3D7-F1
#
_cell.length_a   1.000
_cell.length_b   1.000
_cell.length_c   1.000
_cell.angle_alpha   90.00
_cell.angle_beta   90.00
_cell.angle_gamma   90.00
#
_symmetry.space_group_name_H-M   'P 1'
#
loop_
_entity.id
_entity.type
_entity.pdbx_description
1 polymer ?
#
loop_
_entity_poly.entity_id
_entity_poly.type
_entity_poly.pdbx_seq_one_letter_code
_entity_poly.pdbx_strand_id
1 'polypeptide(L)'
;MNRLVAETLTLLSSHRILLIGDGNLMIPTPQHTNHQLCIEEVFQGIDTLKNQTAQGDAVKKIFQNLSLIKEYIDLQKRKCGGERWRVKQFLDYLQVFLGVINTEWTMES
;
A
#
# COMPACT_ATOMS: atom_id res chain seq x y z
N MET A 1 -4.35 12.12 6.24
CA MET A 1 -3.93 11.09 5.26
C MET A 1 -4.16 11.53 3.82
N ASN A 2 -5.38 11.91 3.40
CA ASN A 2 -5.69 12.25 2.00
C ASN A 2 -4.73 13.27 1.35
N ARG A 3 -4.39 14.37 2.05
CA ARG A 3 -3.43 15.37 1.55
C ARG A 3 -2.03 14.78 1.32
N LEU A 4 -1.55 13.94 2.24
CA LEU A 4 -0.24 13.28 2.15
C LEU A 4 -0.21 12.33 0.94
N VAL A 5 -1.26 11.54 0.73
CA VAL A 5 -1.39 10.65 -0.44
C VAL A 5 -1.39 11.46 -1.73
N ALA A 6 -2.20 12.53 -1.81
CA ALA A 6 -2.25 13.39 -2.99
C ALA A 6 -0.89 14.03 -3.32
N GLU A 7 -0.19 14.57 -2.31
CA GLU A 7 1.15 15.11 -2.48
C GLU A 7 2.16 14.05 -2.94
N THR A 8 2.08 12.85 -2.38
CA THR A 8 2.96 11.72 -2.76
C THR A 8 2.72 11.30 -4.21
N LEU A 9 1.46 11.27 -4.66
CA LEU A 9 1.12 11.00 -6.06
C LEU A 9 1.70 12.06 -7.00
N THR A 10 1.60 13.35 -6.64
CA THR A 10 2.23 14.42 -7.43
C THR A 10 3.74 14.24 -7.50
N LEU A 11 4.40 13.98 -6.37
CA LEU A 11 5.85 13.79 -6.35
C LEU A 11 6.29 12.55 -7.16
N LEU A 12 5.58 11.43 -7.05
CA LEU A 12 5.81 10.23 -7.85
C LEU A 12 5.70 10.52 -9.35
N SER A 13 4.67 11.25 -9.77
CA SER A 13 4.45 11.64 -11.16
C SER A 13 5.60 12.51 -11.68
N SER A 14 5.99 13.55 -10.92
CA SER A 14 7.05 14.48 -11.31
C SER A 14 8.45 13.86 -11.34
N HIS A 15 8.70 12.81 -10.56
CA HIS A 15 10.02 12.16 -10.46
C HIS A 15 10.07 10.78 -11.11
N ARG A 16 9.07 10.43 -11.92
CA ARG A 16 8.96 9.09 -12.53
C ARG A 16 10.20 8.69 -13.33
N ILE A 17 10.75 9.60 -14.14
CA ILE A 17 11.97 9.34 -14.93
C ILE A 17 13.15 9.01 -14.03
N LEU A 18 13.31 9.76 -12.94
CA LEU A 18 14.38 9.55 -11.97
C LEU A 18 14.24 8.23 -11.21
N LEU A 19 13.00 7.85 -10.85
CA LEU A 19 12.70 6.59 -10.17
C LEU A 19 12.88 5.37 -11.08
N ILE A 20 12.60 5.50 -12.38
CA ILE A 20 12.88 4.44 -13.36
C ILE A 20 14.39 4.24 -13.54
N GLY A 21 15.17 5.33 -13.46
CA GLY A 21 16.62 5.26 -13.60
C GLY A 21 17.03 4.73 -14.97
N ASP A 22 17.84 3.66 -14.98
CA ASP A 22 18.26 2.97 -16.19
C ASP A 22 17.24 1.93 -16.71
N GLY A 23 16.16 1.68 -15.95
CA GLY A 23 15.09 0.74 -16.29
C GLY A 23 15.42 -0.74 -16.10
N ASN A 24 16.60 -1.10 -15.56
CA ASN A 24 17.00 -2.50 -15.39
C ASN A 24 16.53 -3.11 -14.06
N LEU A 25 16.12 -2.28 -13.10
CA LEU A 25 15.65 -2.74 -11.80
C LEU A 25 14.34 -3.51 -11.93
N MET A 26 14.37 -4.79 -11.56
CA MET A 26 13.18 -5.63 -11.47
C MET A 26 12.65 -5.64 -10.04
N ILE A 27 11.37 -5.27 -9.87
CA ILE A 27 10.68 -5.28 -8.58
C ILE A 27 9.45 -6.18 -8.70
N PRO A 28 9.27 -7.17 -7.81
CA PRO A 28 8.05 -7.97 -7.76
C PRO A 28 6.83 -7.05 -7.65
N THR A 29 5.93 -7.13 -8.63
CA THR A 29 4.74 -6.28 -8.72
C THR A 29 3.51 -7.19 -8.78
N PRO A 30 2.57 -7.07 -7.82
CA PRO A 30 1.35 -7.88 -7.81
C PRO A 30 0.56 -7.76 -9.11
N GLN A 31 0.09 -8.89 -9.64
CA GLN A 31 -0.65 -8.93 -10.92
C GLN A 31 -2.17 -8.78 -10.73
N HIS A 32 -2.71 -9.16 -9.57
CA HIS A 32 -4.14 -9.04 -9.30
C HIS A 32 -4.52 -7.63 -8.82
N THR A 33 -5.78 -7.26 -9.02
CA THR A 33 -6.31 -5.92 -8.72
C THR A 33 -6.65 -5.69 -7.25
N ASN A 34 -6.64 -6.75 -6.42
CA ASN A 34 -6.93 -6.60 -4.99
C ASN A 34 -5.72 -6.08 -4.19
N HIS A 35 -5.48 -4.77 -4.28
CA HIS A 35 -4.32 -4.12 -3.68
C HIS A 35 -4.23 -4.25 -2.15
N GLN A 36 -5.35 -4.46 -1.45
CA GLN A 36 -5.35 -4.58 0.01
C GLN A 36 -4.65 -5.85 0.51
N LEU A 37 -4.59 -6.90 -0.33
CA LEU A 37 -3.91 -8.14 0.00
C LEU A 37 -2.38 -8.03 -0.10
N CYS A 38 -1.87 -7.13 -0.95
CA CYS A 38 -0.44 -7.04 -1.27
C CYS A 38 0.27 -5.83 -0.66
N ILE A 39 -0.25 -5.31 0.44
CA ILE A 39 0.34 -4.13 1.09
C ILE A 39 1.81 -4.39 1.47
N GLU A 40 2.13 -5.58 1.95
CA GLU A 40 3.49 -5.91 2.38
C GLU A 40 4.46 -5.95 1.20
N GLU A 41 4.09 -6.65 0.13
CA GLU A 41 4.88 -6.77 -1.10
C GLU A 41 5.12 -5.41 -1.76
N VAL A 42 4.10 -4.54 -1.76
CA VAL A 42 4.24 -3.16 -2.27
C VAL A 42 5.29 -2.39 -1.47
N PHE A 43 5.29 -2.48 -0.13
CA PHE A 43 6.28 -1.77 0.69
C PHE A 43 7.68 -2.38 0.62
N GLN A 44 7.81 -3.70 0.45
CA GLN A 44 9.10 -4.33 0.14
C GLN A 44 9.67 -3.86 -1.21
N GLY A 45 8.80 -3.68 -2.21
CA GLY A 45 9.18 -3.08 -3.49
C GLY A 45 9.64 -1.63 -3.36
N ILE A 46 8.96 -0.83 -2.54
CA ILE A 46 9.37 0.56 -2.22
C ILE A 46 10.75 0.58 -1.57
N ASP A 47 11.03 -0.32 -0.63
CA ASP A 47 12.35 -0.40 0.03
C ASP A 47 13.45 -0.79 -0.97
N THR A 48 13.15 -1.71 -1.89
CA THR A 48 14.06 -2.08 -2.98
C THR A 48 14.36 -0.87 -3.87
N LEU A 49 13.32 -0.14 -4.30
CA LEU A 49 13.47 1.07 -5.12
C LEU A 49 14.29 2.14 -4.39
N LYS A 50 14.02 2.37 -3.11
CA LYS A 50 14.73 3.34 -2.26
C LYS A 50 16.23 3.07 -2.18
N ASN A 51 16.62 1.82 -2.05
CA ASN A 51 18.02 1.43 -1.91
C ASN A 51 18.82 1.60 -3.21
N GLN A 52 18.15 1.63 -4.37
CA GLN A 52 18.80 1.80 -5.67
C GLN A 52 18.68 3.22 -6.25
N THR A 53 17.77 4.04 -5.73
CA THR A 53 17.60 5.41 -6.23
C THR A 53 18.65 6.35 -5.61
N ALA A 54 19.33 7.12 -6.46
CA ALA A 54 20.26 8.16 -6.00
C ALA A 54 19.52 9.18 -5.11
N GLN A 55 20.12 9.49 -3.96
CA GLN A 55 19.49 10.30 -2.92
C GLN A 55 19.52 11.80 -3.30
N GLY A 56 18.43 12.28 -3.91
CA GLY A 56 18.13 13.72 -4.07
C GLY A 56 17.03 14.18 -3.10
N ASP A 57 16.94 15.48 -2.81
CA ASP A 57 16.01 16.03 -1.80
C ASP A 57 14.53 15.71 -2.11
N ALA A 58 14.14 15.82 -3.39
CA ALA A 58 12.78 15.51 -3.81
C ALA A 58 12.45 14.01 -3.75
N VAL A 59 13.43 13.14 -4.03
CA VAL A 59 13.29 11.68 -3.90
C VAL A 59 13.19 11.28 -2.42
N LYS A 60 13.97 11.93 -1.55
CA LYS A 60 13.91 11.72 -0.11
C LYS A 60 12.52 12.00 0.44
N LYS A 61 11.87 13.07 -0.03
CA LYS A 61 10.50 13.42 0.37
C LYS A 61 9.46 12.37 -0.06
N ILE A 62 9.61 11.76 -1.24
CA ILE A 62 8.74 10.66 -1.69
C ILE A 62 8.81 9.51 -0.68
N PHE A 63 10.02 9.04 -0.36
CA PHE A 63 10.18 7.90 0.56
C PHE A 63 9.78 8.22 2.00
N GLN A 64 9.95 9.46 2.45
CA GLN A 64 9.43 9.91 3.75
C GLN A 64 7.89 9.83 3.79
N ASN A 65 7.22 10.35 2.76
CA ASN A 65 5.76 10.28 2.71
C ASN A 65 5.26 8.83 2.66
N LEU A 66 5.90 7.97 1.87
CA LEU A 66 5.57 6.55 1.81
C LEU A 66 5.76 5.85 3.15
N SER A 67 6.81 6.18 3.91
CA SER A 67 7.01 5.67 5.29
C SER A 67 5.85 6.06 6.21
N LEU A 68 5.44 7.33 6.19
CA LEU A 68 4.31 7.81 7.00
C LEU A 68 2.98 7.14 6.62
N ILE A 69 2.77 6.87 5.32
CA ILE A 69 1.62 6.10 4.84
C ILE A 69 1.68 4.65 5.38
N LYS A 70 2.85 4.01 5.32
CA LYS A 70 3.07 2.66 5.87
C LYS A 70 2.74 2.59 7.35
N GLU A 71 3.30 3.51 8.14
CA GLU A 71 3.08 3.58 9.59
C GLU A 71 1.61 3.71 9.95
N TYR A 72 0.87 4.53 9.21
CA TYR A 72 -0.58 4.64 9.38
C TYR A 72 -1.30 3.32 9.07
N ILE A 73 -0.95 2.66 7.96
CA ILE A 73 -1.55 1.37 7.59
C ILE A 73 -1.26 0.32 8.68
N ASP A 74 -0.02 0.23 9.14
CA ASP A 74 0.39 -0.69 10.21
C ASP A 74 -0.38 -0.41 11.51
N LEU A 75 -0.62 0.87 11.84
CA LEU A 75 -1.46 1.26 12.97
C LEU A 75 -2.92 0.80 12.80
N GLN A 76 -3.50 0.90 11.59
CA GLN A 76 -4.85 0.40 11.35
C GLN A 76 -4.91 -1.13 11.44
N LYS A 77 -3.92 -1.85 10.89
CA LYS A 77 -3.82 -3.31 10.99
C LYS A 77 -3.79 -3.78 12.45
N ARG A 78 -3.08 -3.07 13.33
CA ARG A 78 -3.06 -3.38 14.78
C ARG A 78 -4.43 -3.27 15.45
N LYS A 79 -5.35 -2.48 14.91
CA LYS A 79 -6.73 -2.36 15.44
C LYS A 79 -7.63 -3.53 15.04
N CYS A 80 -7.26 -4.32 14.02
CA CYS A 80 -8.06 -5.47 13.58
C CYS A 80 -8.20 -6.53 14.68
N GLY A 81 -7.15 -6.73 15.48
CA GLY A 81 -7.16 -7.66 16.63
C GLY A 81 -7.56 -7.02 17.96
N GLY A 82 -8.20 -5.84 17.94
CA GLY A 82 -8.49 -5.02 19.11
C GLY A 82 -9.61 -5.56 19.99
N GLU A 83 -10.72 -4.83 20.06
CA GLU A 83 -11.81 -5.12 20.98
C GLU A 83 -12.49 -6.46 20.67
N ARG A 84 -12.76 -7.24 21.71
CA ARG A 84 -13.52 -8.49 21.60
C ARG A 84 -15.00 -8.17 21.61
N TRP A 85 -15.67 -8.45 20.51
CA TRP A 85 -17.11 -8.28 20.38
C TRP A 85 -17.88 -9.57 20.69
N ARG A 86 -19.20 -9.46 20.92
CA ARG A 86 -20.05 -10.66 21.00
C ARG A 86 -20.22 -11.25 19.59
N VAL A 87 -20.66 -12.52 19.56
CA VAL A 87 -20.83 -13.29 18.31
C VAL A 87 -21.70 -12.56 17.29
N LYS A 88 -22.77 -11.87 17.72
CA LYS A 88 -23.63 -11.10 16.81
C LYS A 88 -22.84 -10.08 15.99
N GLN A 89 -22.08 -9.19 16.63
CA GLN A 89 -21.29 -8.18 15.92
C GLN A 89 -20.22 -8.80 15.02
N PHE A 90 -19.62 -9.92 15.46
CA PHE A 90 -18.67 -10.64 14.61
C PHE A 90 -19.34 -11.19 13.36
N LEU A 91 -20.54 -11.78 13.48
CA LEU A 91 -21.30 -12.27 12.32
C LEU A 91 -21.75 -11.12 11.40
N ASP A 92 -22.17 -9.99 11.96
CA ASP A 92 -22.50 -8.78 11.18
C ASP A 92 -21.27 -8.32 10.36
N TYR A 93 -20.08 -8.31 10.97
CA TYR A 93 -18.83 -8.00 10.27
C TYR A 93 -18.48 -9.05 9.20
N LEU A 94 -18.60 -10.34 9.53
CA LEU A 94 -18.33 -11.46 8.62
C LEU A 94 -19.22 -11.41 7.38
N GLN A 95 -20.49 -11.08 7.53
CA GLN A 95 -21.42 -10.95 6.40
C GLN A 95 -20.97 -9.85 5.43
N VAL A 96 -20.56 -8.69 5.95
CA VAL A 96 -20.01 -7.61 5.12
C VAL A 96 -18.71 -8.05 4.44
N PHE A 97 -17.81 -8.71 5.17
CA PHE A 97 -16.55 -9.23 4.63
C PHE A 97 -16.76 -10.20 3.46
N LEU A 98 -17.64 -11.18 3.62
CA LEU A 98 -17.98 -12.12 2.54
C LEU A 98 -18.67 -11.43 1.37
N GLY A 99 -19.49 -10.41 1.64
CA GLY A 99 -20.10 -9.56 0.60
C GLY A 99 -19.05 -8.89 -0.28
N VAL A 100 -18.05 -8.25 0.33
CA VAL A 100 -16.93 -7.61 -0.39
C VAL A 100 -16.16 -8.62 -1.24
N ILE A 101 -15.87 -9.81 -0.71
CA ILE A 101 -15.22 -10.87 -1.50
C ILE A 101 -16.07 -11.24 -2.72
N ASN A 102 -17.37 -11.42 -2.52
CA ASN A 102 -18.26 -11.87 -3.60
C ASN A 102 -18.47 -10.80 -4.69
N THR A 103 -18.41 -9.50 -4.35
CA THR A 103 -18.74 -8.43 -5.30
C THR A 103 -17.54 -7.67 -5.85
N GLU A 104 -16.49 -7.48 -5.05
CA GLU A 104 -15.36 -6.61 -5.41
C GLU A 104 -14.13 -7.40 -5.82
N TRP A 105 -13.97 -8.64 -5.35
CA TRP A 105 -12.80 -9.43 -5.71
C TRP A 105 -13.06 -10.10 -7.05
N THR A 106 -12.19 -9.84 -8.02
CA THR A 106 -12.15 -10.61 -9.25
C THR A 106 -11.64 -12.00 -8.89
N MET A 107 -12.54 -12.97 -8.75
CA MET A 107 -12.14 -14.36 -8.64
C MET A 107 -11.59 -14.77 -10.00
N GLU A 108 -10.27 -14.90 -10.11
CA GLU A 108 -9.66 -15.51 -11.29
C GLU A 108 -10.31 -16.90 -11.48
N SER A 109 -10.96 -17.07 -12.64
CA SER A 109 -11.65 -18.29 -13.04
C SER A 109 -10.68 -19.27 -13.68
#